data_AF-A0A8T2IHB7-F1
#
_entry.id   AF-A0A8T2IHB7-F1
#
_cell.length_a   1.000
_cell.length_b   1.000
_cell.length_c   1.000
_cell.angle_alpha   90.00
_cell.angle_beta   90.00
_cell.angle_gamma   90.00
#
_symmetry.space_group_name_H-M   'P 1'
#
loop_
_entity.id
_entity.type
_entity.pdbx_description
1 polymer ?
#
loop_
_entity_poly.entity_id
_entity_poly.type
_entity_poly.pdbx_seq_one_letter_code
_entity_poly.pdbx_strand_id
1 'polypeptide(L)'
;MGDLNAGCAHVPMESWKDIRLRTNREFVWLIGDNVDTMVRRNTSCPYDRIVVIGDKLIRSIVPGSAGKYDFMEAYGLTEDQALEVSDHFPVEMELMESTREVDQNEKERLEMSEQTEGNH
;
A
#
# COMPACT_ATOMS: atom_id res chain seq x y z
N MET A 1 6.34 -1.13 -7.54
CA MET A 1 4.97 -0.59 -7.62
C MET A 1 4.79 0.09 -8.97
N GLY A 2 3.55 0.32 -9.39
CA GLY A 2 3.20 1.00 -10.64
C GLY A 2 2.21 0.18 -11.47
N ASP A 3 1.97 0.60 -12.71
CA ASP A 3 1.21 -0.17 -13.70
C ASP A 3 1.96 -1.46 -14.05
N LEU A 4 1.45 -2.59 -13.53
CA LEU A 4 1.98 -3.91 -13.82
C LEU A 4 1.13 -4.65 -14.86
N ASN A 5 0.04 -4.04 -15.37
CA ASN A 5 -0.99 -4.70 -16.15
C ASN A 5 -1.48 -6.01 -15.48
N ALA A 6 -1.53 -6.03 -14.15
CA ALA A 6 -1.64 -7.24 -13.35
C ALA A 6 -3.10 -7.70 -13.15
N GLY A 7 -3.86 -7.88 -14.22
CA GLY A 7 -5.22 -8.39 -14.16
C GLY A 7 -5.90 -8.48 -15.52
N CYS A 8 -7.23 -8.70 -15.52
CA CYS A 8 -8.05 -8.78 -16.73
C CYS A 8 -7.45 -9.72 -17.78
N ALA A 9 -7.41 -9.31 -19.05
CA ALA A 9 -6.90 -10.13 -20.14
C ALA A 9 -5.36 -10.26 -20.13
N HIS A 10 -4.64 -9.37 -19.46
CA HIS A 10 -3.17 -9.38 -19.42
C HIS A 10 -2.61 -10.43 -18.47
N VAL A 11 -3.25 -10.61 -17.31
CA VAL A 11 -2.93 -11.69 -16.36
C VAL A 11 -4.21 -12.47 -16.03
N PRO A 12 -4.54 -13.49 -16.84
CA PRO A 12 -5.65 -14.39 -16.58
C PRO A 12 -5.48 -15.13 -15.24
N MET A 13 -6.59 -15.58 -14.65
CA MET A 13 -6.61 -16.20 -13.32
C MET A 13 -5.63 -17.39 -13.22
N GLU A 14 -5.55 -18.19 -14.26
CA GLU A 14 -4.68 -19.36 -14.35
C GLU A 14 -3.18 -19.04 -14.40
N SER A 15 -2.80 -17.81 -14.78
CA SER A 15 -1.40 -17.38 -14.93
C SER A 15 -0.78 -16.96 -13.61
N TRP A 16 -1.58 -16.60 -12.59
CA TRP A 16 -1.07 -16.14 -11.29
C TRP A 16 -0.17 -17.16 -10.58
N LYS A 17 -0.42 -18.46 -10.80
CA LYS A 17 0.39 -19.54 -10.21
C LYS A 17 1.84 -19.56 -10.71
N ASP A 18 2.11 -18.95 -11.86
CA ASP A 18 3.43 -18.95 -12.50
C ASP A 18 4.24 -17.68 -12.16
N ILE A 19 3.61 -16.69 -11.50
CA ILE A 19 4.24 -15.42 -11.12
C ILE A 19 4.84 -15.56 -9.72
N ARG A 20 6.17 -15.70 -9.63
CA ARG A 20 6.89 -15.82 -8.33
C ARG A 20 6.63 -14.67 -7.36
N LEU A 21 6.44 -13.45 -7.87
CA LEU A 21 6.10 -12.28 -7.06
C LEU A 21 4.73 -12.43 -6.38
N ARG A 22 3.83 -13.24 -6.94
CA ARG A 22 2.51 -13.54 -6.38
C ARG A 22 2.52 -14.78 -5.49
N THR A 23 3.26 -15.82 -5.87
CA THR A 23 3.23 -17.11 -5.16
C THR A 23 4.14 -17.19 -3.95
N ASN A 24 5.21 -16.40 -3.90
CA ASN A 24 6.03 -16.29 -2.69
C ASN A 24 5.30 -15.42 -1.63
N ARG A 25 5.00 -16.02 -0.48
CA ARG A 25 4.26 -15.40 0.65
C ARG A 25 5.01 -14.29 1.36
N GLU A 26 6.31 -14.13 1.12
CA GLU A 26 7.07 -12.99 1.65
C GLU A 26 6.67 -11.67 0.99
N PHE A 27 6.09 -11.72 -0.22
CA PHE A 27 5.55 -10.55 -0.89
C PHE A 27 4.10 -10.33 -0.49
N VAL A 28 3.83 -9.16 0.08
CA VAL A 28 2.48 -8.72 0.42
C VAL A 28 1.98 -7.78 -0.66
N TRP A 29 0.86 -8.15 -1.30
CA TRP A 29 0.18 -7.35 -2.30
C TRP A 29 -0.86 -6.47 -1.60
N LEU A 30 -0.61 -5.15 -1.55
CA LEU A 30 -1.48 -4.22 -0.83
C LEU A 30 -2.68 -3.78 -1.66
N ILE A 31 -2.50 -3.68 -2.98
CA ILE A 31 -3.59 -3.40 -3.92
C ILE A 31 -4.15 -4.74 -4.40
N GLY A 32 -5.37 -5.05 -3.97
CA GLY A 32 -6.06 -6.31 -4.24
C GLY A 32 -6.53 -6.45 -5.69
N ASP A 33 -6.90 -7.67 -6.10
CA ASP A 33 -7.41 -7.95 -7.46
C ASP A 33 -8.79 -7.34 -7.73
N ASN A 34 -9.44 -6.82 -6.71
CA ASN A 34 -10.75 -6.16 -6.77
C ASN A 34 -10.66 -4.63 -6.77
N VAL A 35 -9.45 -4.05 -6.73
CA VAL A 35 -9.26 -2.60 -6.77
C VAL A 35 -9.15 -2.16 -8.22
N ASP A 36 -10.16 -1.46 -8.71
CA ASP A 36 -10.18 -0.94 -10.07
C ASP A 36 -9.33 0.32 -10.21
N THR A 37 -8.19 0.21 -10.91
CA THR A 37 -7.23 1.30 -11.08
C THR A 37 -7.40 2.03 -12.41
N MET A 38 -8.49 1.80 -13.14
CA MET A 38 -8.77 2.47 -14.41
C MET A 38 -9.77 3.61 -14.24
N VAL A 39 -9.57 4.71 -14.98
CA VAL A 39 -10.50 5.86 -14.99
C VAL A 39 -11.80 5.55 -15.74
N ARG A 40 -11.71 4.72 -16.79
CA ARG A 40 -12.88 4.35 -17.61
C ARG A 40 -13.87 3.52 -16.81
N ARG A 41 -15.08 4.05 -16.61
CA ARG A 41 -16.16 3.42 -15.83
C ARG A 41 -16.70 2.13 -16.43
N ASN A 42 -16.45 1.86 -17.71
CA ASN A 42 -16.90 0.65 -18.40
C ASN A 42 -15.88 -0.50 -18.35
N THR A 43 -14.72 -0.28 -17.72
CA THR A 43 -13.72 -1.31 -17.44
C THR A 43 -13.54 -1.42 -15.93
N SER A 44 -13.14 -2.58 -15.44
CA SER A 44 -12.75 -2.76 -14.05
C SER A 44 -11.52 -3.64 -14.00
N CYS A 45 -10.34 -3.03 -13.90
CA CYS A 45 -9.06 -3.75 -14.01
C CYS A 45 -8.06 -3.32 -12.93
N PRO A 46 -7.45 -4.28 -12.20
CA PRO A 46 -6.47 -4.00 -11.14
C PRO A 46 -5.04 -3.98 -11.71
N TYR A 47 -4.74 -3.05 -12.61
CA TYR A 47 -3.45 -3.03 -13.30
C TYR A 47 -2.32 -2.50 -12.42
N ASP A 48 -2.58 -1.46 -11.65
CA ASP A 48 -1.60 -0.79 -10.81
C ASP A 48 -1.49 -1.48 -9.46
N ARG A 49 -0.26 -1.73 -9.01
CA ARG A 49 -0.02 -2.54 -7.81
C ARG A 49 1.04 -1.94 -6.91
N ILE A 50 0.84 -2.13 -5.62
CA ILE A 50 1.86 -1.98 -4.59
C ILE A 50 2.12 -3.36 -3.99
N VAL A 51 3.38 -3.79 -4.08
CA VAL A 51 3.87 -5.06 -3.53
C VAL A 51 5.06 -4.75 -2.64
N VAL A 52 5.02 -5.22 -1.39
CA VAL A 52 6.04 -4.97 -0.38
C VAL A 52 6.63 -6.28 0.12
N ILE A 53 7.87 -6.22 0.62
CA ILE A 53 8.57 -7.34 1.24
C ILE A 53 9.45 -6.80 2.38
N GLY A 54 9.62 -7.60 3.42
CA GLY A 54 10.49 -7.31 4.56
C GLY A 54 9.75 -6.69 5.75
N ASP A 55 9.96 -7.29 6.91
CA ASP A 55 9.28 -6.99 8.17
C ASP A 55 9.25 -5.51 8.54
N LYS A 56 10.36 -4.81 8.35
CA LYS A 56 10.44 -3.39 8.73
C LYS A 56 9.50 -2.53 7.90
N LEU A 57 9.47 -2.73 6.59
CA LEU A 57 8.59 -1.99 5.69
C LEU A 57 7.13 -2.37 5.96
N ILE A 58 6.84 -3.67 6.13
CA ILE A 58 5.49 -4.16 6.40
C ILE A 58 4.92 -3.53 7.68
N ARG A 59 5.71 -3.46 8.76
CA ARG A 59 5.30 -2.85 10.03
C ARG A 59 5.16 -1.33 9.96
N SER A 60 5.82 -0.68 9.00
CA SER A 60 5.71 0.77 8.79
C SER A 60 4.48 1.18 8.01
N ILE A 61 3.71 0.26 7.40
CA ILE A 61 2.53 0.64 6.63
C ILE A 61 1.40 1.06 7.59
N VAL A 62 0.84 2.26 7.37
CA VAL A 62 -0.37 2.70 8.07
C VAL A 62 -1.51 1.75 7.70
N PRO A 63 -2.14 1.05 8.66
CA PRO A 63 -3.22 0.11 8.36
C PRO A 63 -4.37 0.79 7.61
N GLY A 64 -4.80 0.22 6.48
CA GLY A 64 -5.89 0.75 5.66
C GLY A 64 -5.53 1.93 4.75
N SER A 65 -4.28 2.40 4.75
CA SER A 65 -3.85 3.50 3.85
C SER A 65 -3.66 3.09 2.39
N ALA A 66 -3.47 1.80 2.13
CA ALA A 66 -3.20 1.34 0.77
C ALA A 66 -4.49 1.29 -0.05
N GLY A 67 -4.50 2.00 -1.18
CA GLY A 67 -5.68 2.10 -2.03
C GLY A 67 -5.39 2.76 -3.37
N LYS A 68 -6.45 2.96 -4.15
CA LYS A 68 -6.41 3.86 -5.31
C LYS A 68 -6.77 5.27 -4.87
N TYR A 69 -6.18 6.26 -5.52
CA TYR A 69 -6.60 7.64 -5.41
C TYR A 69 -7.53 8.00 -6.58
N ASP A 70 -8.83 8.13 -6.31
CA ASP A 70 -9.81 8.54 -7.31
C ASP A 70 -9.79 10.08 -7.48
N PHE A 71 -8.86 10.57 -8.30
CA PHE A 71 -8.74 12.01 -8.58
C PHE A 71 -9.94 12.57 -9.36
N MET A 72 -10.72 11.71 -10.02
CA MET A 72 -11.96 12.12 -10.69
C MET A 72 -13.01 12.49 -9.63
N GLU A 73 -13.20 11.65 -8.61
CA GLU A 73 -14.06 11.96 -7.46
C GLU A 73 -13.52 13.14 -6.65
N ALA A 74 -12.24 13.11 -6.29
CA ALA A 74 -11.62 14.11 -5.41
C ALA A 74 -11.70 15.55 -5.96
N TYR A 75 -11.65 15.70 -7.29
CA TYR A 75 -11.70 17.00 -7.95
C TYR A 75 -13.00 17.25 -8.72
N GLY A 76 -13.98 16.35 -8.63
CA GLY A 76 -15.28 16.48 -9.30
C GLY A 76 -15.19 16.54 -10.83
N LEU A 77 -14.28 15.78 -11.43
CA LEU A 77 -14.06 15.74 -12.87
C LEU A 77 -15.09 14.86 -13.58
N THR A 78 -15.40 15.20 -14.83
CA THR A 78 -16.04 14.25 -15.74
C THR A 78 -15.05 13.16 -16.13
N GLU A 79 -15.54 12.04 -16.68
CA GLU A 79 -14.65 10.98 -17.20
C GLU A 79 -13.73 11.54 -18.30
N ASP A 80 -14.26 12.35 -19.22
CA ASP A 80 -13.48 12.97 -20.31
C ASP A 80 -12.36 13.87 -19.75
N GLN A 81 -12.66 14.70 -18.75
CA GLN A 81 -11.65 15.54 -18.10
C GLN A 81 -10.60 14.72 -17.35
N ALA A 82 -11.01 13.63 -16.69
CA ALA A 82 -10.07 12.75 -16.01
C ALA A 82 -9.15 12.03 -17.00
N LEU A 83 -9.69 11.59 -18.15
CA LEU A 83 -8.96 10.96 -19.24
C LEU A 83 -7.96 11.91 -19.94
N GLU A 84 -8.17 13.23 -19.88
CA GLU A 84 -7.16 14.20 -20.32
C GLU A 84 -5.92 14.22 -19.41
N VAL A 85 -6.06 13.79 -18.15
CA VAL A 85 -4.95 13.68 -17.19
C VAL A 85 -4.27 12.31 -17.32
N SER A 86 -5.05 11.23 -17.25
CA SER A 86 -4.57 9.84 -17.23
C SER A 86 -5.75 8.88 -17.43
N ASP A 87 -5.53 7.71 -18.01
CA ASP A 87 -6.47 6.60 -18.03
C ASP A 87 -6.34 5.65 -16.81
N HIS A 88 -5.34 5.87 -15.96
CA HIS A 88 -5.11 5.17 -14.69
C HIS A 88 -5.29 6.08 -13.47
N PHE A 89 -5.88 5.54 -12.41
CA PHE A 89 -5.83 6.11 -11.06
C PHE A 89 -4.49 5.77 -10.37
N PRO A 90 -3.86 6.72 -9.65
CA PRO A 90 -2.71 6.40 -8.82
C PRO A 90 -3.04 5.33 -7.77
N VAL A 91 -2.06 4.49 -7.44
CA VAL A 91 -2.08 3.66 -6.23
C VAL A 91 -1.16 4.25 -5.19
N GLU A 92 -1.64 4.30 -3.96
CA GLU A 92 -0.96 4.96 -2.85
C GLU A 92 -0.92 4.07 -1.60
N MET A 93 0.01 4.40 -0.70
CA MET A 93 0.09 3.87 0.66
C MET A 93 0.81 4.90 1.54
N GLU A 94 0.50 4.91 2.83
CA GLU A 94 1.23 5.73 3.80
C GLU A 94 2.18 4.88 4.64
N LEU A 95 3.34 5.46 4.95
CA LEU A 95 4.32 4.86 5.84
C LEU A 95 4.45 5.72 7.10
N MET A 96 4.41 5.08 8.27
CA MET A 96 4.80 5.68 9.53
C MET A 96 6.33 5.66 9.63
N GLU A 97 6.90 6.82 9.96
CA GLU A 97 8.31 6.89 10.34
C GLU A 97 8.55 6.05 11.59
N SER A 98 9.64 5.27 11.59
CA SER A 98 10.12 4.68 12.84
C SER A 98 10.66 5.81 13.71
N THR A 99 9.97 6.15 14.80
CA THR A 99 10.45 7.07 15.84
C THR A 99 11.64 6.45 16.57
N ARG A 100 12.81 6.45 15.93
CA ARG A 100 14.05 5.88 16.49
C ARG A 100 14.52 6.59 17.76
N GLU A 101 14.10 7.83 18.00
CA GLU A 101 14.55 8.62 19.14
C GLU A 101 13.55 8.65 20.31
N VAL A 102 12.26 8.38 20.10
CA VAL A 102 11.27 8.44 21.18
C VAL A 102 11.25 7.14 21.99
N ASP A 103 11.28 5.98 21.31
CA ASP A 103 11.19 4.67 21.98
C ASP A 103 12.42 4.34 22.83
N GLN A 104 13.62 4.75 22.41
CA GLN A 104 14.84 4.51 23.19
C GLN A 104 14.87 5.38 24.45
N ASN A 105 14.53 6.66 24.32
CA ASN A 105 14.51 7.59 25.44
C ASN A 105 13.38 7.27 26.44
N GLU A 106 12.22 6.82 25.97
CA GLU A 106 11.11 6.44 26.86
C GLU A 106 11.40 5.14 27.60
N LYS A 107 12.01 4.16 26.91
CA LYS A 107 12.44 2.91 27.54
C LYS A 107 13.54 3.13 28.57
N GLU A 108 14.56 3.93 28.27
CA GLU A 108 15.61 4.31 29.23
C GLU A 108 15.03 5.10 30.42
N ARG A 109 14.05 5.97 30.18
CA ARG A 109 13.39 6.75 31.24
C ARG A 109 12.55 5.88 32.17
N LEU A 110 11.84 4.89 31.62
CA LEU A 110 11.07 3.92 32.40
C LEU A 110 11.99 3.01 33.22
N GLU A 111 13.06 2.47 32.61
CA GLU A 111 14.07 1.64 33.29
C GLU A 111 14.78 2.39 34.44
N MET A 112 15.06 3.69 34.27
CA MET A 112 15.60 4.53 35.36
C MET A 112 14.60 4.78 36.47
N SER A 113 13.31 4.95 36.16
CA SER A 113 12.28 5.20 37.18
C SER A 113 12.08 3.99 38.10
N GLU A 114 12.10 2.78 37.54
CA GLU A 114 11.96 1.54 38.31
C GLU A 114 13.14 1.29 39.27
N GLN A 115 14.35 1.72 38.90
CA GLN A 115 15.54 1.63 39.78
C GLN A 115 15.53 2.64 40.94
N THR A 116 14.78 3.73 40.81
CA THR A 116 14.73 4.77 41.86
C THR A 116 13.69 4.43 42.93
N GLU A 117 12.65 3.69 42.58
CA GLU A 117 11.57 3.28 43.50
C GLU A 117 11.90 2.01 44.30
N GLY A 118 12.85 1.18 43.85
CA GLY A 118 13.27 -0.06 44.53
C GLY A 118 14.29 0.10 45.66
N ASN A 119 14.65 1.33 46.05
CA ASN A 119 15.78 1.61 46.95
C ASN A 119 15.39 2.38 48.23
N HIS A 120 14.14 2.25 48.70
CA HIS A 120 13.68 2.73 50.01
C HIS A 120 13.13 1.61 50.88
#